data_AF-A0A554KMR3-F1
#
_entry.id   AF-A0A554KMR3-F1
#
_cell.length_a   1.000
_cell.length_b   1.000
_cell.length_c   1.000
_cell.angle_alpha   90.00
_cell.angle_beta   90.00
_cell.angle_gamma   90.00
#
_symmetry.space_group_name_H-M   'P 1'
#
loop_
_entity.id
_entity.type
_entity.pdbx_description
1 polymer ?
#
loop_
_entity_poly.entity_id
_entity_poly.type
_entity_poly.pdbx_seq_one_letter_code
_entity_poly.pdbx_strand_id
1 'polypeptide(L)'
;MEINLKTIGFARNQEIDHFGGWDKVVTELVINDEYQDALTGLDDYSHIFVIYWMHNVKTCDIRHVPQGKVGEVPEVGIFACRCPGRPNPIGLSLAKIMSIKGSVVTVRGLDVIKDTPILDLKPYTPQYDSAVDVKVPDWVNKLEY
;
A
#
# COMPACT_ATOMS: atom_id res chain seq x y z
N MET A 1 -14.27 19.64 8.51
CA MET A 1 -13.82 18.70 9.55
C MET A 1 -12.45 18.21 9.12
N GLU A 2 -11.45 18.37 9.96
CA GLU A 2 -10.08 17.90 9.71
C GLU A 2 -9.83 16.62 10.50
N ILE A 3 -9.07 15.70 9.91
CA ILE A 3 -8.68 14.43 10.53
C ILE A 3 -7.16 14.43 10.67
N ASN A 4 -6.68 14.25 11.89
CA ASN A 4 -5.25 14.12 12.18
C ASN A 4 -4.93 12.63 12.35
N LEU A 5 -3.99 12.12 11.55
CA LEU A 5 -3.54 10.73 11.62
C LEU A 5 -2.23 10.65 12.41
N LYS A 6 -2.11 9.60 13.23
CA LYS A 6 -0.86 9.24 13.90
C LYS A 6 -0.27 8.02 13.20
N THR A 7 1.03 8.02 13.02
CA THR A 7 1.75 6.88 12.45
C THR A 7 1.93 5.82 13.53
N ILE A 8 1.77 4.54 13.19
CA ILE A 8 2.01 3.42 14.09
C ILE A 8 3.42 2.83 13.95
N GLY A 9 4.16 3.25 12.93
CA GLY A 9 5.48 2.75 12.63
C GLY A 9 5.98 3.24 11.27
N PHE A 10 7.09 2.67 10.80
CA PHE A 10 7.74 3.04 9.54
C PHE A 10 8.22 1.82 8.76
N ALA A 11 8.22 1.94 7.44
CA ALA A 11 8.82 0.96 6.55
C ALA A 11 10.35 1.09 6.55
N ARG A 12 11.05 -0.01 6.79
CA ARG A 12 12.50 -0.15 6.68
C ARG A 12 12.83 -1.11 5.54
N ASN A 13 13.39 -0.56 4.47
CA ASN A 13 13.91 -1.26 3.31
C ASN A 13 15.00 -0.40 2.64
N GLN A 14 15.49 -0.81 1.47
CA GLN A 14 16.43 -0.05 0.64
C GLN A 14 15.77 0.46 -0.66
N GLU A 15 14.44 0.39 -0.73
CA GLU A 15 13.69 0.75 -1.94
C GLU A 15 13.66 2.26 -2.09
N ILE A 16 13.98 2.70 -3.29
CA ILE A 16 13.75 4.05 -3.79
C ILE A 16 12.56 4.02 -4.75
N ASP A 17 12.10 5.19 -5.19
CA ASP A 17 10.98 5.25 -6.13
C ASP A 17 11.38 4.60 -7.47
N HIS A 18 10.62 3.58 -7.87
CA HIS A 18 10.81 2.83 -9.11
C HIS A 18 9.51 2.18 -9.57
N PHE A 19 9.53 1.70 -10.81
CA PHE A 19 8.39 1.06 -11.45
C PHE A 19 8.53 -0.47 -11.39
N GLY A 20 7.48 -1.12 -10.89
CA GLY A 20 7.37 -2.58 -10.93
C GLY A 20 8.25 -3.33 -9.95
N GLY A 21 8.24 -4.65 -10.03
CA GLY A 21 9.12 -5.52 -9.23
C GLY A 21 8.84 -5.54 -7.71
N TRP A 22 7.81 -4.84 -7.25
CA TRP A 22 7.42 -4.79 -5.83
C TRP A 22 7.02 -6.16 -5.26
N ASP A 23 6.63 -7.12 -6.10
CA ASP A 23 6.21 -8.48 -5.70
C ASP A 23 7.30 -9.25 -4.93
N LYS A 24 8.57 -8.92 -5.19
CA LYS A 24 9.73 -9.56 -4.55
C LYS A 24 10.32 -8.75 -3.40
N VAL A 25 9.94 -7.49 -3.27
CA VAL A 25 10.46 -6.59 -2.25
C VAL A 25 10.10 -7.11 -0.87
N VAL A 26 11.12 -7.25 -0.02
CA VAL A 26 10.97 -7.57 1.40
C VAL A 26 11.14 -6.28 2.19
N THR A 27 10.13 -5.94 2.98
CA THR A 27 10.12 -4.74 3.82
C THR A 27 9.88 -5.13 5.27
N GLU A 28 10.60 -4.50 6.18
CA GLU A 28 10.32 -4.59 7.60
C GLU A 28 9.44 -3.41 8.01
N LEU A 29 8.25 -3.69 8.55
CA LEU A 29 7.42 -2.70 9.20
C LEU A 29 7.85 -2.62 10.66
N VAL A 30 8.54 -1.54 11.03
CA VAL A 30 8.98 -1.30 12.39
C VAL A 30 7.87 -0.53 13.09
N ILE A 31 7.08 -1.24 13.88
CA ILE A 31 5.96 -0.72 14.65
C ILE A 31 6.50 -0.08 15.93
N ASN A 32 5.90 1.01 16.39
CA ASN A 32 6.28 1.65 17.64
C ASN A 32 6.00 0.70 18.81
N ASP A 33 6.89 0.67 19.81
CA ASP A 33 6.80 -0.27 20.94
C ASP A 33 5.47 -0.19 21.71
N GLU A 34 4.85 1.00 21.76
CA GLU A 34 3.52 1.19 22.38
C GLU A 34 2.40 0.38 21.71
N TYR A 35 2.57 -0.01 20.44
CA TYR A 35 1.62 -0.84 19.68
C TYR A 35 2.09 -2.29 19.53
N GLN A 36 3.20 -2.71 20.15
CA GLN A 36 3.74 -4.07 19.97
C GLN A 36 2.69 -5.14 20.33
N ASP A 37 1.97 -4.95 21.44
CA ASP A 37 0.96 -5.92 21.91
C ASP A 37 -0.22 -6.05 20.94
N ALA A 38 -0.48 -5.02 20.13
CA ALA A 38 -1.53 -5.03 19.11
C ALA A 38 -1.22 -5.97 17.92
N LEU A 39 0.00 -6.50 17.82
CA LEU A 39 0.38 -7.49 16.80
C LEU A 39 0.01 -8.93 17.21
N THR A 40 -0.43 -9.15 18.44
CA THR A 40 -0.77 -10.48 18.95
C THR A 40 -1.83 -11.17 18.08
N GLY A 41 -1.50 -12.37 17.58
CA GLY A 41 -2.38 -13.18 16.71
C GLY A 41 -2.35 -12.79 15.23
N LEU A 42 -1.55 -11.78 14.84
CA LEU A 42 -1.41 -11.39 13.44
C LEU A 42 -0.66 -12.45 12.62
N ASP A 43 0.18 -13.26 13.27
CA ASP A 43 0.95 -14.36 12.68
C ASP A 43 0.10 -15.58 12.28
N ASP A 44 -1.15 -15.68 12.76
CA ASP A 44 -2.13 -16.65 12.26
C ASP A 44 -2.60 -16.32 10.83
N TYR A 45 -2.36 -15.09 10.35
CA TYR A 45 -2.71 -14.65 9.01
C TYR A 45 -1.51 -14.73 8.06
N SER A 46 -1.76 -15.14 6.82
CA SER A 46 -0.73 -15.16 5.80
C SER A 46 -0.50 -13.80 5.12
N HIS A 47 -1.54 -12.95 5.09
CA HIS A 47 -1.51 -11.66 4.39
C HIS A 47 -2.21 -10.58 5.20
N ILE A 48 -1.72 -9.35 5.04
CA ILE A 48 -2.29 -8.15 5.65
C ILE A 48 -2.43 -7.05 4.61
N PHE A 49 -3.47 -6.25 4.75
CA PHE A 49 -3.50 -4.91 4.21
C PHE A 49 -2.60 -4.01 5.05
N VAL A 50 -1.70 -3.31 4.38
CA VAL A 50 -0.88 -2.24 4.94
C VAL A 50 -1.43 -0.92 4.43
N ILE A 51 -1.84 -0.06 5.34
CA ILE A 51 -2.26 1.32 5.05
C ILE A 51 -1.12 2.24 5.43
N TYR A 52 -0.68 3.08 4.49
CA TYR A 52 0.51 3.89 4.66
C TYR A 52 0.34 5.29 4.06
N TRP A 53 1.20 6.23 4.46
CA TRP A 53 1.20 7.60 3.96
C TRP A 53 2.33 7.81 2.96
N MET A 54 2.02 8.11 1.70
CA MET A 54 3.01 8.39 0.67
C MET A 54 3.60 9.80 0.87
N HIS A 55 4.47 9.92 1.88
CA HIS A 55 5.04 11.16 2.41
C HIS A 55 5.82 12.02 1.39
N ASN A 56 6.28 11.43 0.29
CA ASN A 56 6.96 12.14 -0.80
C ASN A 56 6.00 12.76 -1.82
N VAL A 57 4.72 12.42 -1.81
CA VAL A 57 3.72 13.05 -2.67
C VAL A 57 3.49 14.50 -2.23
N LYS A 58 3.78 15.46 -3.12
CA LYS A 58 3.63 16.91 -2.84
C LYS A 58 2.47 17.56 -3.58
N THR A 59 1.98 16.93 -4.63
CA THR A 59 0.95 17.47 -5.50
C THR A 59 -0.17 16.46 -5.70
N CYS A 60 -1.35 16.97 -6.01
CA CYS A 60 -2.51 16.18 -6.37
C CYS A 60 -3.14 16.77 -7.63
N ASP A 61 -3.04 16.04 -8.74
CA ASP A 61 -3.78 16.36 -9.96
C ASP A 61 -5.11 15.62 -9.93
N ILE A 62 -6.23 16.35 -10.05
CA ILE A 62 -7.58 15.76 -9.96
C ILE A 62 -7.86 14.79 -11.12
N ARG A 63 -7.11 14.93 -12.22
CA ARG A 63 -7.08 14.04 -13.38
C ARG A 63 -5.65 13.61 -13.65
N HIS A 64 -5.46 12.38 -14.10
CA HIS A 64 -4.15 11.80 -14.35
C HIS A 64 -4.25 10.78 -15.48
N VAL A 65 -3.16 10.61 -16.25
CA VAL A 65 -3.00 9.50 -17.19
C VAL A 65 -2.19 8.42 -16.47
N PRO A 66 -2.81 7.29 -16.04
CA PRO A 66 -2.07 6.22 -15.39
C PRO A 66 -0.97 5.66 -16.27
N GLN A 67 0.03 5.05 -15.64
CA GLN A 67 1.18 4.50 -16.33
C GLN A 67 0.80 3.34 -17.25
N GLY A 68 1.10 3.51 -18.54
CA GLY A 68 0.99 2.48 -19.56
C GLY A 68 1.26 3.08 -20.93
N LYS A 69 1.00 2.32 -21.99
CA LYS A 69 1.31 2.76 -23.36
C LYS A 69 0.53 4.00 -23.75
N VAL A 70 1.22 4.97 -24.32
CA VAL A 70 0.63 6.23 -24.82
C VAL A 70 -0.46 5.91 -25.84
N GLY A 71 -1.66 6.44 -25.61
CA GLY A 71 -2.83 6.20 -26.46
C GLY A 71 -3.62 4.93 -26.12
N GLU A 72 -3.13 4.07 -25.22
CA GLU A 72 -3.85 2.88 -24.75
C GLU A 72 -4.52 3.08 -23.39
N VAL A 73 -3.99 4.00 -22.58
CA VAL A 73 -4.51 4.35 -21.26
C VAL A 73 -5.15 5.74 -21.31
N PRO A 74 -6.43 5.89 -20.89
CA PRO A 74 -7.11 7.17 -20.90
C PRO A 74 -6.69 8.07 -19.73
N GLU A 75 -6.86 9.38 -19.90
CA GLU A 75 -6.86 10.30 -18.78
C GLU A 75 -8.15 10.10 -17.95
N VAL A 76 -7.99 9.76 -16.67
CA VAL A 76 -9.10 9.49 -15.74
C VAL A 76 -9.04 10.41 -14.53
N GLY A 77 -10.13 10.50 -13.77
CA GLY A 77 -10.09 11.16 -12.47
C GLY A 77 -9.21 10.38 -11.50
N ILE A 78 -8.53 11.07 -10.57
CA ILE A 78 -7.58 10.45 -9.64
C ILE A 78 -8.19 9.34 -8.77
N PHE A 79 -9.51 9.35 -8.56
CA PHE A 79 -10.22 8.30 -7.83
C PHE A 79 -10.56 7.07 -8.66
N ALA A 80 -10.39 7.13 -9.98
CA ALA A 80 -10.56 5.99 -10.89
C ALA A 80 -9.26 5.20 -11.12
N CYS A 81 -8.14 5.65 -10.57
CA CYS A 81 -6.85 4.96 -10.61
C CYS A 81 -6.21 4.88 -9.21
N ARG A 82 -5.05 4.22 -9.13
CA ARG A 82 -4.27 4.06 -7.88
C ARG A 82 -3.00 4.91 -7.84
N CYS A 83 -2.93 5.96 -8.65
CA CYS A 83 -1.78 6.85 -8.71
C CYS A 83 -1.58 7.60 -7.38
N PRO A 84 -0.34 7.94 -7.00
CA PRO A 84 -0.02 8.42 -5.65
C PRO A 84 -0.46 9.87 -5.37
N GLY A 85 -0.57 10.70 -6.41
CA GLY A 85 -0.94 12.13 -6.35
C GLY A 85 -2.40 12.40 -5.99
N ARG A 86 -2.83 12.01 -4.79
CA ARG A 86 -4.22 12.07 -4.31
C ARG A 86 -4.40 13.19 -3.28
N PRO A 87 -5.64 13.67 -3.01
CA PRO A 87 -5.88 14.70 -1.99
C PRO A 87 -5.40 14.29 -0.60
N ASN A 88 -5.56 13.00 -0.28
CA ASN A 88 -4.91 12.34 0.84
C ASN A 88 -4.08 11.19 0.27
N PRO A 89 -2.74 11.29 0.26
CA PRO A 89 -1.84 10.30 -0.32
C PRO A 89 -1.72 9.04 0.56
N ILE A 90 -2.86 8.41 0.83
CA ILE A 90 -2.98 7.14 1.55
C ILE A 90 -2.85 6.01 0.54
N GLY A 91 -1.85 5.17 0.73
CA GLY A 91 -1.65 3.93 -0.01
C GLY A 91 -2.27 2.73 0.70
N LEU A 92 -2.54 1.68 -0.06
CA LEU A 92 -3.14 0.44 0.39
C LEU A 92 -2.54 -0.71 -0.40
N SER A 93 -1.88 -1.63 0.28
CA SER A 93 -1.25 -2.79 -0.35
C SER A 93 -1.50 -4.06 0.42
N LEU A 94 -1.78 -5.14 -0.29
CA LEU A 94 -1.87 -6.48 0.26
C LEU A 94 -0.47 -7.10 0.27
N ALA A 95 0.09 -7.33 1.45
CA ALA A 95 1.43 -7.87 1.61
C ALA A 95 1.39 -9.22 2.33
N LYS A 96 2.31 -10.12 1.98
CA LYS A 96 2.46 -11.42 2.63
C LYS A 96 3.31 -11.28 3.88
N ILE A 97 2.83 -11.78 5.02
CA ILE A 97 3.63 -11.88 6.24
C ILE A 97 4.69 -12.97 6.05
N MET A 98 5.94 -12.63 6.35
CA MET A 98 7.08 -13.54 6.34
C MET A 98 7.50 -13.92 7.75
N SER A 99 7.46 -12.98 8.70
CA SER A 99 7.68 -13.22 10.13
C SER A 99 7.24 -12.03 10.98
N ILE A 100 6.95 -12.28 12.25
CA ILE A 100 6.75 -11.24 13.27
C ILE A 100 7.73 -11.50 14.42
N LYS A 101 8.50 -10.48 14.82
CA LYS A 101 9.48 -10.57 15.91
C LYS A 101 9.46 -9.28 16.72
N GLY A 102 8.93 -9.33 17.95
CA GLY A 102 8.72 -8.13 18.76
C GLY A 102 7.83 -7.14 17.99
N SER A 103 8.29 -5.90 17.85
CA SER A 103 7.60 -4.83 17.12
C SER A 103 7.89 -4.80 15.61
N VAL A 104 8.54 -5.83 15.05
CA VAL A 104 8.89 -5.88 13.62
C VAL A 104 8.06 -6.92 12.88
N VAL A 105 7.31 -6.47 11.86
CA VAL A 105 6.59 -7.33 10.91
C VAL A 105 7.33 -7.34 9.58
N THR A 106 7.93 -8.46 9.21
CA THR A 106 8.59 -8.62 7.91
C THR A 106 7.55 -9.06 6.89
N VAL A 107 7.41 -8.30 5.80
CA VAL A 107 6.45 -8.57 4.74
C VAL A 107 7.10 -8.65 3.35
N ARG A 108 6.42 -9.29 2.40
CA ARG A 108 6.78 -9.30 0.97
C ARG A 108 5.64 -8.75 0.12
N GLY A 109 5.98 -8.04 -0.96
CA GLY A 109 5.00 -7.55 -1.93
C GLY A 109 4.48 -6.14 -1.63
N LEU A 110 5.16 -5.41 -0.74
CA LEU A 110 4.78 -4.06 -0.35
C LEU A 110 5.49 -3.03 -1.24
N ASP A 111 4.72 -2.13 -1.83
CA ASP A 111 5.12 -1.10 -2.79
C ASP A 111 5.44 0.25 -2.12
N VAL A 112 6.34 0.23 -1.13
CA VAL A 112 6.72 1.43 -0.37
C VAL A 112 8.22 1.65 -0.39
N ILE A 113 8.61 2.92 -0.42
CA ILE A 113 9.99 3.35 -0.27
C ILE A 113 10.42 3.38 1.21
N LYS A 114 11.73 3.48 1.44
CA LYS A 114 12.32 3.66 2.77
C LYS A 114 11.66 4.81 3.55
N ASP A 115 11.49 4.61 4.86
CA ASP A 115 10.94 5.56 5.82
C ASP A 115 9.46 5.93 5.57
N THR A 116 8.75 5.17 4.73
CA THR A 116 7.31 5.37 4.54
C THR A 116 6.54 5.16 5.84
N PRO A 117 5.77 6.18 6.32
CA PRO A 117 4.98 6.04 7.53
C PRO A 117 3.83 5.04 7.36
N ILE A 118 3.69 4.14 8.33
CA ILE A 118 2.60 3.18 8.41
C ILE A 118 1.49 3.76 9.27
N LEU A 119 0.26 3.66 8.78
CA LEU A 119 -0.93 4.20 9.44
C LEU A 119 -1.72 3.08 10.13
N ASP A 120 -1.84 1.92 9.49
CA ASP A 120 -2.65 0.82 10.00
C ASP A 120 -2.28 -0.53 9.35
N LEU A 121 -2.59 -1.62 10.05
CA LEU A 121 -2.47 -3.00 9.56
C LEU A 121 -3.80 -3.72 9.75
N LYS A 122 -4.27 -4.45 8.74
CA LYS A 122 -5.49 -5.27 8.85
C LYS A 122 -5.28 -6.65 8.24
N PRO A 123 -5.74 -7.73 8.87
CA PRO A 123 -5.67 -9.05 8.27
C PRO A 123 -6.52 -9.13 7.00
N TYR A 124 -5.99 -9.79 5.97
CA TYR A 124 -6.78 -10.16 4.81
C TYR A 124 -7.61 -11.40 5.11
N THR A 125 -8.93 -11.28 4.94
CA THR A 125 -9.91 -12.32 5.22
C THR A 125 -10.79 -12.51 3.99
N PRO A 126 -10.59 -13.59 3.21
CA PRO A 126 -11.31 -13.81 1.94
C PRO A 126 -12.84 -13.69 2.06
N GLN A 127 -13.42 -14.09 3.19
CA GLN A 127 -14.86 -14.01 3.46
C GLN A 127 -15.40 -12.57 3.43
N TYR A 128 -14.57 -11.57 3.73
CA TYR A 128 -14.96 -10.16 3.77
C TYR A 128 -14.35 -9.36 2.62
N ASP A 129 -13.15 -9.72 2.17
CA ASP A 129 -12.36 -8.91 1.26
C ASP A 129 -12.43 -9.37 -0.21
N SER A 130 -12.83 -10.62 -0.47
CA SER A 130 -13.00 -11.13 -1.83
C SER A 130 -14.38 -10.77 -2.37
N ALA A 131 -14.41 -9.98 -3.44
CA ALA A 131 -15.63 -9.68 -4.17
C ALA A 131 -15.88 -10.69 -5.30
N VAL A 132 -17.16 -11.02 -5.50
CA VAL A 132 -17.65 -11.78 -6.66
C VAL A 132 -18.20 -10.81 -7.72
N ASP A 133 -18.21 -11.21 -8.99
CA ASP A 133 -18.76 -10.44 -10.11
C ASP A 133 -18.15 -9.03 -10.29
N VAL A 134 -16.84 -8.91 -10.06
CA VAL A 134 -16.12 -7.64 -10.15
C VAL A 134 -16.05 -7.15 -11.60
N LYS A 135 -16.34 -5.86 -11.80
CA LYS A 135 -16.13 -5.16 -13.08
C LYS A 135 -14.92 -4.25 -12.99
N VAL A 136 -14.01 -4.37 -13.94
CA VAL A 136 -12.81 -3.52 -14.08
C VAL A 136 -12.78 -2.94 -15.50
N PRO A 137 -12.40 -1.66 -15.71
CA PRO A 137 -12.25 -1.11 -17.05
C PRO A 137 -11.15 -1.80 -17.87
N ASP A 138 -11.36 -1.98 -19.18
CA ASP A 138 -10.42 -2.69 -20.06
C ASP A 138 -9.01 -2.08 -20.09
N TRP A 139 -8.88 -0.77 -19.89
CA TRP A 139 -7.59 -0.09 -19.90
C TRP A 139 -6.69 -0.47 -18.71
N VAL A 140 -7.25 -1.04 -17.63
CA VAL A 140 -6.46 -1.50 -16.47
C VAL A 140 -5.53 -2.64 -16.86
N ASN A 141 -5.94 -3.50 -17.79
CA ASN A 141 -5.11 -4.59 -18.30
C ASN A 141 -3.98 -4.10 -19.23
N LYS A 142 -3.93 -2.80 -19.52
CA LYS A 142 -2.93 -2.15 -20.37
C LYS A 142 -1.95 -1.30 -19.56
N LEU A 143 -2.07 -1.31 -18.23
CA LEU A 143 -1.11 -0.67 -17.35
C LEU A 143 0.22 -1.43 -17.40
N GLU A 144 1.30 -0.66 -17.30
CA GLU A 144 2.64 -1.21 -17.17
C GLU A 144 3.03 -1.16 -15.69
N TYR A 145 3.39 -2.31 -15.14
CA TYR A 145 3.87 -2.47 -13.77
C TYR A 145 5.36 -2.72 -13.80
#